data_AF-A0A2N0KJ76-F1
#
_entry.id   AF-A0A2N0KJ76-F1
#
_cell.length_a   1.000
_cell.length_b   1.000
_cell.length_c   1.000
_cell.angle_alpha   90.00
_cell.angle_beta   90.00
_cell.angle_gamma   90.00
#
_symmetry.space_group_name_H-M   'P 1'
#
loop_
_entity.id
_entity.type
_entity.pdbx_description
1 polymer ?
#
loop_
_entity_poly.entity_id
_entity_poly.type
_entity_poly.pdbx_seq_one_letter_code
_entity_poly.pdbx_strand_id
1 'polypeptide(L)'
;MMASLAPRQPTTSTRDAEVSTHLSVKAGDLIGYTTGTIVAHTWDFYLSNTSKHNRFANQARYVNSGDLQKLLTADCPYGYFSEAMEAEYYARFGDRSGQDGPGTCDISPDRIGTIAGGWFKQRFEADAIPEGEVGWGMAIVEGADGEVQVNDERHTVRAQHGDRTYADPKTVTGEHCYQYNRQPIEYAYLKLLNDMELAAAFGAGECPAQMPNEYSVYYR
;
A
#
# COMPACT_ATOMS: atom_id res chain seq x y z
N MET A 1 22.56 26.37 -7.53
CA MET A 1 22.79 25.40 -6.43
C MET A 1 22.26 24.00 -6.76
N MET A 2 21.10 23.83 -7.39
CA MET A 2 20.69 22.49 -7.88
C MET A 2 21.48 21.99 -9.09
N ALA A 3 21.84 22.89 -10.02
CA ALA A 3 22.58 22.49 -11.24
C ALA A 3 23.95 21.85 -10.95
N SER A 4 24.57 22.13 -9.79
CA SER A 4 25.82 21.48 -9.37
C SER A 4 25.63 20.08 -8.81
N LEU A 5 24.39 19.67 -8.54
CA LEU A 5 24.01 18.32 -8.10
C LEU A 5 23.53 17.45 -9.27
N ALA A 6 23.24 18.06 -10.43
CA ALA A 6 22.90 17.30 -11.61
C ALA A 6 24.14 16.51 -12.12
N PRO A 7 23.95 15.30 -12.68
CA PRO A 7 25.02 14.55 -13.30
C PRO A 7 25.78 15.41 -14.32
N ARG A 8 27.11 15.46 -14.21
CA ARG A 8 27.96 16.24 -15.13
C ARG A 8 27.89 15.75 -16.58
N GLN A 9 27.46 14.50 -16.78
CA GLN A 9 27.15 13.95 -18.09
C GLN A 9 25.76 13.32 -18.07
N PRO A 10 25.02 13.38 -19.19
CA PRO A 10 23.78 12.63 -19.34
C PRO A 10 24.01 11.16 -19.04
N THR A 11 23.20 10.61 -18.15
CA THR A 11 23.25 9.22 -17.72
C THR A 11 21.84 8.63 -17.83
N THR A 12 21.76 7.34 -18.11
CA THR A 12 20.49 6.61 -18.15
C THR A 12 19.95 6.30 -16.75
N SER A 13 20.71 6.64 -15.71
CA SER A 13 20.34 6.49 -14.30
C SER A 13 20.66 7.76 -13.53
N THR A 14 19.69 8.27 -12.77
CA THR A 14 19.88 9.37 -11.82
C THR A 14 20.30 8.89 -10.42
N ARG A 15 20.48 7.57 -10.24
CA ARG A 15 20.98 7.00 -8.98
C ARG A 15 22.47 7.27 -8.85
N ASP A 16 22.80 8.38 -8.21
CA ASP A 16 24.14 8.70 -7.73
C ASP A 16 24.24 8.40 -6.22
N ALA A 17 25.38 8.70 -5.58
CA ALA A 17 25.42 8.76 -4.11
C ALA A 17 24.39 9.78 -3.62
N GLU A 18 23.57 9.42 -2.63
CA GLU A 18 22.53 10.28 -2.09
C GLU A 18 23.13 11.61 -1.59
N VAL A 19 22.75 12.72 -2.23
CA VAL A 19 23.16 14.05 -1.80
C VAL A 19 21.99 14.73 -1.10
N SER A 20 22.04 14.76 0.23
CA SER A 20 21.09 15.54 1.02
C SER A 20 21.35 17.03 0.84
N THR A 21 20.36 17.77 0.34
CA THR A 21 20.43 19.22 0.18
C THR A 21 19.17 19.86 0.76
N HIS A 22 19.34 21.01 1.41
CA HIS A 22 18.22 21.77 1.95
C HIS A 22 17.84 22.86 0.96
N LEU A 23 16.61 22.79 0.46
CA LEU A 23 16.06 23.74 -0.50
C LEU A 23 14.86 24.41 0.13
N SER A 24 14.94 25.73 0.29
CA SER A 24 13.77 26.53 0.66
C SER A 24 12.96 26.81 -0.59
N VAL A 25 11.71 26.35 -0.60
CA VAL A 25 10.73 26.63 -1.64
C VAL A 25 9.59 27.45 -1.04
N LYS A 26 9.00 28.34 -1.84
CA LYS A 26 7.84 29.16 -1.49
C LYS A 26 6.61 28.68 -2.24
N ALA A 27 5.43 29.05 -1.75
CA ALA A 27 4.19 28.81 -2.47
C ALA A 27 4.25 29.45 -3.87
N GLY A 28 3.95 28.67 -4.90
CA GLY A 28 4.05 29.08 -6.30
C GLY A 28 5.41 28.83 -6.96
N ASP A 29 6.44 28.40 -6.22
CA ASP A 29 7.70 28.00 -6.82
C ASP A 29 7.54 26.72 -7.63
N LEU A 30 8.14 26.70 -8.82
CA LEU A 30 8.25 25.51 -9.65
C LEU A 30 9.34 24.60 -9.07
N ILE A 31 8.94 23.43 -8.56
CA ILE A 31 9.84 22.46 -7.92
C ILE A 31 10.32 21.34 -8.85
N GLY A 32 9.71 21.20 -10.04
CA GLY A 32 10.14 20.20 -11.02
C GLY A 32 9.17 20.00 -12.18
N TYR A 33 9.62 19.19 -13.13
CA TYR A 33 8.82 18.62 -14.21
C TYR A 33 9.12 17.13 -14.28
N THR A 34 8.14 16.34 -14.71
CA THR A 34 8.36 14.94 -15.03
C THR A 34 7.67 14.61 -16.35
N THR A 35 8.28 13.74 -17.14
CA THR A 35 7.60 13.00 -18.21
C THR A 35 7.21 11.59 -17.75
N GLY A 36 7.45 11.28 -16.47
CA GLY A 36 7.42 9.97 -15.83
C GLY A 36 8.31 8.94 -16.51
N THR A 37 8.03 7.67 -16.25
CA THR A 37 8.61 6.56 -17.02
C THR A 37 7.97 6.49 -18.41
N ILE A 38 8.64 5.84 -19.38
CA ILE A 38 8.09 5.60 -20.73
C ILE A 38 6.71 4.94 -20.70
N VAL A 39 6.38 4.22 -19.61
CA VAL A 39 5.14 3.45 -19.49
C VAL A 39 4.10 4.18 -18.64
N ALA A 40 4.50 4.71 -17.48
CA ALA A 40 3.56 5.26 -16.51
C ALA A 40 3.32 6.76 -16.70
N HIS A 41 4.31 7.51 -17.19
CA HIS A 41 4.27 8.96 -17.30
C HIS A 41 3.84 9.68 -15.99
N THR A 42 4.05 9.04 -14.83
CA THR A 42 3.63 9.52 -13.50
C THR A 42 4.72 10.29 -12.75
N TRP A 43 4.30 11.01 -11.70
CA TRP A 43 5.15 11.53 -10.66
C TRP A 43 4.83 10.81 -9.34
N ASP A 44 5.80 10.07 -8.79
CA ASP A 44 5.67 9.48 -7.48
C ASP A 44 6.19 10.46 -6.42
N PHE A 45 5.35 10.81 -5.45
CA PHE A 45 5.74 11.64 -4.32
C PHE A 45 5.16 11.11 -3.03
N TYR A 46 5.92 11.30 -1.96
CA TYR A 46 5.59 10.87 -0.61
C TYR A 46 5.59 12.09 0.30
N LEU A 47 4.54 12.23 1.10
CA LEU A 47 4.41 13.31 2.08
C LEU A 47 4.57 12.76 3.50
N SER A 48 5.42 13.43 4.28
CA SER A 48 5.58 13.18 5.70
C SER A 48 5.20 14.43 6.49
N ASN A 49 4.32 14.26 7.48
CA ASN A 49 3.95 15.28 8.46
C ASN A 49 4.31 14.79 9.86
N THR A 50 5.38 15.35 10.45
CA THR A 50 5.87 15.01 11.79
C THR A 50 4.93 15.43 12.93
N SER A 51 3.89 16.21 12.63
CA SER A 51 2.83 16.55 13.59
C SER A 51 1.75 15.46 13.66
N LYS A 52 1.77 14.46 12.76
CA LYS A 52 0.89 13.30 12.79
C LYS A 52 1.65 12.06 13.24
N HIS A 53 0.90 11.14 13.85
CA HIS A 53 1.42 9.83 14.24
C HIS A 53 0.37 8.75 13.94
N ASN A 54 0.57 8.03 12.84
CA ASN A 54 -0.30 6.93 12.42
C ASN A 54 -0.22 5.77 13.41
N ARG A 55 -1.29 4.97 13.46
CA ARG A 55 -1.42 3.82 14.35
C ARG A 55 -1.61 2.56 13.52
N PHE A 56 -0.86 1.53 13.88
CA PHE A 56 -0.89 0.22 13.20
C PHE A 56 -1.21 -0.87 14.21
N ALA A 57 -1.70 -2.01 13.73
CA ALA A 57 -2.11 -3.11 14.60
C ALA A 57 -0.90 -3.67 15.39
N ASN A 58 0.28 -3.76 14.77
CA ASN A 58 1.54 -3.99 15.47
C ASN A 58 2.40 -2.73 15.51
N GLN A 59 2.04 -1.78 16.38
CA GLN A 59 2.78 -0.52 16.50
C GLN A 59 4.27 -0.71 16.76
N ALA A 60 4.66 -1.72 17.53
CA ALA A 60 6.05 -1.99 17.87
C ALA A 60 6.88 -2.33 16.63
N ARG A 61 6.34 -3.10 15.69
CA ARG A 61 7.00 -3.36 14.40
C ARG A 61 7.29 -2.08 13.64
N TYR A 62 6.29 -1.21 13.49
CA TYR A 62 6.45 0.02 12.72
C TYR A 62 7.44 1.00 13.37
N VAL A 63 7.55 0.99 14.70
CA VAL A 63 8.52 1.80 15.45
C VAL A 63 9.95 1.26 15.32
N ASN A 64 10.14 -0.06 15.23
CA ASN A 64 11.47 -0.68 15.29
C ASN A 64 11.99 -1.19 13.94
N SER A 65 11.19 -1.16 12.87
CA SER A 65 11.60 -1.62 11.54
C SER A 65 11.86 -0.45 10.59
N GLY A 66 13.10 -0.28 10.15
CA GLY A 66 13.59 0.85 9.32
C GLY A 66 12.57 1.49 8.37
N ASP A 67 12.28 0.86 7.23
CA ASP A 67 11.39 1.46 6.22
C ASP A 67 9.93 1.65 6.69
N LEU A 68 9.48 0.91 7.71
CA LEU A 68 8.13 1.11 8.28
C LEU A 68 8.03 2.39 9.10
N GLN A 69 9.13 2.88 9.66
CA GLN A 69 9.13 4.12 10.45
C GLN A 69 8.62 5.30 9.63
N LYS A 70 8.88 5.30 8.31
CA LYS A 70 8.36 6.32 7.37
C LYS A 70 6.83 6.34 7.38
N LEU A 71 6.16 5.21 7.59
CA LEU A 71 4.70 5.16 7.61
C LEU A 71 4.09 5.78 8.89
N LEU A 72 4.88 5.99 9.95
CA LEU A 72 4.41 6.60 11.19
C LEU A 72 4.00 8.06 11.02
N THR A 73 4.65 8.78 10.11
CA THR A 73 4.38 10.20 9.85
C THR A 73 3.88 10.45 8.42
N ALA A 74 3.63 9.39 7.65
CA ALA A 74 3.07 9.50 6.32
C ALA A 74 1.69 10.18 6.38
N ASP A 75 1.37 10.99 5.38
CA ASP A 75 0.08 11.67 5.32
C ASP A 75 -0.45 11.71 3.89
N CYS A 76 -1.76 11.86 3.74
CA CYS A 76 -2.38 12.02 2.43
C CYS A 76 -1.94 13.35 1.82
N PRO A 77 -1.28 13.35 0.66
CA PRO A 77 -0.85 14.61 0.08
C PRO A 77 -1.99 15.48 -0.45
N TYR A 78 -3.10 14.85 -0.85
CA TYR A 78 -4.24 15.55 -1.44
C TYR A 78 -4.98 16.45 -0.43
N GLY A 79 -4.93 16.13 0.87
CA GLY A 79 -5.52 16.95 1.94
C GLY A 79 -4.79 18.26 2.23
N TYR A 80 -3.73 18.59 1.49
CA TYR A 80 -3.00 19.86 1.58
C TYR A 80 -3.35 20.84 0.46
N PHE A 81 -4.18 20.42 -0.49
CA PHE A 81 -4.75 21.30 -1.50
C PHE A 81 -6.02 21.98 -0.96
N SER A 82 -6.54 22.97 -1.69
CA SER A 82 -7.85 23.52 -1.36
C SER A 82 -8.94 22.46 -1.52
N GLU A 83 -10.04 22.59 -0.79
CA GLU A 83 -11.19 21.66 -0.84
C GLU A 83 -11.65 21.37 -2.29
N ALA A 84 -11.69 22.40 -3.14
CA ALA A 84 -12.06 22.24 -4.55
C ALA A 84 -11.06 21.39 -5.35
N MET A 85 -9.76 21.56 -5.11
CA MET A 85 -8.71 20.77 -5.77
C MET A 85 -8.63 19.35 -5.20
N GLU A 86 -8.77 19.20 -3.89
CA GLU A 86 -8.85 17.89 -3.23
C GLU A 86 -10.01 17.07 -3.80
N ALA A 87 -11.20 17.65 -3.91
CA ALA A 87 -12.34 17.01 -4.55
C ALA A 87 -12.08 16.66 -6.02
N GLU A 88 -11.43 17.55 -6.79
CA GLU A 88 -11.04 17.26 -8.18
C GLU A 88 -10.05 16.09 -8.27
N TYR A 89 -9.08 16.01 -7.35
CA TYR A 89 -8.13 14.90 -7.32
C TYR A 89 -8.80 13.59 -6.95
N TYR A 90 -9.67 13.58 -5.93
CA TYR A 90 -10.39 12.37 -5.54
C TYR A 90 -11.37 11.90 -6.60
N ALA A 91 -12.01 12.79 -7.35
CA ALA A 91 -12.85 12.44 -8.50
C ALA A 91 -12.06 11.79 -9.66
N ARG A 92 -10.72 11.85 -9.65
CA ARG A 92 -9.87 11.13 -10.60
C ARG A 92 -9.49 9.75 -10.11
N PHE A 93 -9.80 9.40 -8.86
CA PHE A 93 -9.67 8.04 -8.37
C PHE A 93 -10.90 7.25 -8.78
N GLY A 94 -10.64 6.17 -9.50
CA GLY A 94 -11.66 5.32 -10.03
C GLY A 94 -11.04 4.07 -10.61
N ASP A 95 -11.88 3.07 -10.81
CA ASP A 95 -11.42 1.81 -11.35
C ASP A 95 -11.19 1.89 -12.87
N ARG A 96 -10.68 0.80 -13.44
CA ARG A 96 -10.49 0.69 -14.90
C ARG A 96 -11.81 0.66 -15.70
N SER A 97 -12.96 0.61 -15.03
CA SER A 97 -14.29 0.66 -15.65
C SER A 97 -14.87 2.07 -15.69
N GLY A 98 -14.20 3.04 -15.05
CA GLY A 98 -14.61 4.44 -14.98
C GLY A 98 -15.62 4.71 -13.86
N GLN A 99 -15.73 3.82 -12.87
CA GLN A 99 -16.49 4.08 -11.65
C GLN A 99 -15.63 4.88 -10.67
N ASP A 100 -16.24 5.91 -10.06
CA ASP A 100 -15.62 6.69 -9.00
C ASP A 100 -15.32 5.78 -7.80
N GLY A 101 -14.10 5.86 -7.28
CA GLY A 101 -13.73 5.15 -6.06
C GLY A 101 -14.17 5.91 -4.79
N PRO A 102 -13.99 5.32 -3.60
CA PRO A 102 -14.31 5.97 -2.33
C PRO A 102 -13.46 7.23 -2.07
N GLY A 103 -12.40 7.47 -2.85
CA GLY A 103 -11.70 8.74 -2.85
C GLY A 103 -11.01 9.04 -1.52
N THR A 104 -10.43 8.02 -0.86
CA THR A 104 -9.73 8.23 0.41
C THR A 104 -8.28 7.80 0.33
N CYS A 105 -7.42 8.56 1.00
CA CYS A 105 -6.06 8.14 1.32
C CYS A 105 -6.05 7.46 2.68
N ASP A 106 -6.17 6.14 2.72
CA ASP A 106 -5.97 5.42 3.97
C ASP A 106 -4.51 5.05 4.16
N ILE A 107 -3.81 5.80 5.01
CA ILE A 107 -2.38 5.62 5.28
C ILE A 107 -2.12 4.50 6.32
N SER A 108 -3.13 4.15 7.12
CA SER A 108 -3.02 3.12 8.15
C SER A 108 -4.24 2.19 8.12
N PRO A 109 -4.34 1.33 7.09
CA PRO A 109 -5.51 0.47 6.87
C PRO A 109 -5.67 -0.65 7.91
N ASP A 110 -4.67 -0.87 8.75
CA ASP A 110 -4.67 -1.86 9.82
C ASP A 110 -5.89 -1.72 10.74
N ARG A 111 -6.61 -2.81 10.92
CA ARG A 111 -7.68 -2.92 11.92
C ARG A 111 -7.54 -4.22 12.72
N ILE A 112 -7.30 -4.08 14.01
CA ILE A 112 -7.24 -5.22 14.95
C ILE A 112 -8.56 -6.00 14.88
N GLY A 113 -8.47 -7.33 14.90
CA GLY A 113 -9.63 -8.21 14.76
C GLY A 113 -10.16 -8.37 13.34
N THR A 114 -9.53 -7.77 12.32
CA THR A 114 -9.90 -7.96 10.92
C THR A 114 -8.69 -8.30 10.04
N ILE A 115 -8.93 -8.71 8.80
CA ILE A 115 -7.86 -9.04 7.84
C ILE A 115 -7.17 -7.81 7.21
N ALA A 116 -7.67 -6.59 7.44
CA ALA A 116 -7.18 -5.39 6.76
C ALA A 116 -5.74 -5.01 7.15
N GLY A 117 -4.97 -4.49 6.20
CA GLY A 117 -3.69 -3.86 6.46
C GLY A 117 -2.46 -4.67 6.08
N GLY A 118 -1.34 -4.35 6.73
CA GLY A 118 -0.04 -4.94 6.46
C GLY A 118 0.18 -6.27 7.20
N TRP A 119 0.69 -7.26 6.47
CA TRP A 119 1.02 -8.59 6.97
C TRP A 119 2.44 -8.98 6.52
N PHE A 120 3.16 -9.73 7.35
CA PHE A 120 4.59 -9.99 7.23
C PHE A 120 4.86 -11.49 7.28
N LYS A 121 5.91 -11.96 6.60
CA LYS A 121 6.24 -13.40 6.55
C LYS A 121 6.85 -13.95 7.83
N GLN A 122 7.31 -13.05 8.69
CA GLN A 122 7.99 -13.38 9.94
C GLN A 122 7.30 -12.71 11.12
N ARG A 123 7.24 -13.42 12.24
CA ARG A 123 6.84 -12.84 13.52
C ARG A 123 7.76 -11.66 13.86
N PHE A 124 7.19 -10.65 14.49
CA PHE A 124 7.95 -9.52 14.96
C PHE A 124 8.67 -9.90 16.27
N GLU A 125 10.00 -9.82 16.25
CA GLU A 125 10.84 -9.94 17.43
C GLU A 125 11.74 -8.71 17.46
N ALA A 126 11.55 -7.83 18.44
CA ALA A 126 12.18 -6.50 18.45
C ALA A 126 13.71 -6.54 18.38
N ASP A 127 14.32 -7.56 18.98
CA ASP A 127 15.78 -7.73 19.07
C ASP A 127 16.39 -8.46 17.87
N ALA A 128 15.57 -8.96 16.93
CA ALA A 128 16.00 -9.87 15.86
C ALA A 128 15.94 -9.28 14.46
N ILE A 129 15.53 -8.02 14.28
CA ILE A 129 15.42 -7.40 12.96
C ILE A 129 16.80 -6.89 12.53
N PRO A 130 17.44 -7.50 11.52
CA PRO A 130 18.64 -6.94 10.93
C PRO A 130 18.29 -5.60 10.28
N GLU A 131 19.20 -4.62 10.34
CA GLU A 131 19.08 -3.41 9.53
C GLU A 131 18.87 -3.78 8.05
N GLY A 132 17.66 -3.54 7.51
CA GLY A 132 17.45 -3.50 6.07
C GLY A 132 16.29 -4.31 5.48
N GLU A 133 15.73 -5.31 6.16
CA GLU A 133 14.61 -6.10 5.58
C GLU A 133 13.40 -6.18 6.50
N VAL A 134 12.39 -5.38 6.16
CA VAL A 134 11.08 -5.32 6.85
C VAL A 134 10.30 -6.64 6.75
N GLY A 135 10.68 -7.53 5.82
CA GLY A 135 10.02 -8.82 5.61
C GLY A 135 8.56 -8.64 5.19
N TRP A 136 8.27 -7.63 4.36
CA TRP A 136 6.94 -7.40 3.78
C TRP A 136 6.41 -8.70 3.20
N GLY A 137 5.21 -9.09 3.62
CA GLY A 137 4.59 -10.33 3.18
C GLY A 137 3.42 -10.09 2.26
N MET A 138 2.43 -9.38 2.77
CA MET A 138 1.16 -9.17 2.10
C MET A 138 0.49 -7.87 2.56
N ALA A 139 -0.24 -7.21 1.67
CA ALA A 139 -1.12 -6.09 1.99
C ALA A 139 -2.55 -6.42 1.54
N ILE A 140 -3.52 -6.14 2.42
CA ILE A 140 -4.95 -6.34 2.14
C ILE A 140 -5.65 -5.01 2.37
N VAL A 141 -5.98 -4.31 1.28
CA VAL A 141 -6.48 -2.94 1.34
C VAL A 141 -7.60 -2.74 0.32
N GLU A 142 -8.55 -1.86 0.65
CA GLU A 142 -9.40 -1.25 -0.37
C GLU A 142 -8.69 0.01 -0.88
N GLY A 143 -8.43 0.06 -2.18
CA GLY A 143 -7.80 1.20 -2.83
C GLY A 143 -8.73 2.41 -2.89
N ALA A 144 -8.15 3.56 -3.24
CA ALA A 144 -8.93 4.80 -3.44
C ALA A 144 -9.88 4.71 -4.65
N ASP A 145 -9.69 3.73 -5.52
CA ASP A 145 -10.54 3.31 -6.64
C ASP A 145 -11.66 2.34 -6.24
N GLY A 146 -11.71 1.91 -4.97
CA GLY A 146 -12.75 1.03 -4.43
C GLY A 146 -12.49 -0.45 -4.73
N GLU A 147 -11.35 -0.77 -5.33
CA GLU A 147 -10.94 -2.15 -5.56
C GLU A 147 -10.24 -2.70 -4.31
N VAL A 148 -10.71 -3.83 -3.82
CA VAL A 148 -9.98 -4.59 -2.80
C VAL A 148 -8.82 -5.28 -3.48
N GLN A 149 -7.62 -5.08 -2.96
CA GLN A 149 -6.40 -5.73 -3.42
C GLN A 149 -5.81 -6.58 -2.30
N VAL A 150 -5.59 -7.86 -2.60
CA VAL A 150 -4.79 -8.79 -1.81
C VAL A 150 -3.47 -9.00 -2.57
N ASN A 151 -2.42 -8.37 -2.09
CA ASN A 151 -1.11 -8.34 -2.74
C ASN A 151 -0.08 -9.07 -1.88
N ASP A 152 0.49 -10.16 -2.37
CA ASP A 152 1.74 -10.71 -1.84
C ASP A 152 2.88 -10.53 -2.87
N GLU A 153 4.06 -11.08 -2.59
CA GLU A 153 5.23 -10.98 -3.49
C GLU A 153 5.05 -11.61 -4.89
N ARG A 154 4.05 -12.49 -5.08
CA ARG A 154 3.85 -13.30 -6.28
C ARG A 154 2.44 -13.17 -6.87
N HIS A 155 1.48 -12.70 -6.09
CA HIS A 155 0.06 -12.73 -6.40
C HIS A 155 -0.57 -11.36 -6.15
N THR A 156 -1.46 -10.97 -7.05
CA THR A 156 -2.33 -9.81 -6.90
C THR A 156 -3.74 -10.24 -7.23
N VAL A 157 -4.54 -10.50 -6.19
CA VAL A 157 -5.96 -10.81 -6.34
C VAL A 157 -6.77 -9.54 -6.08
N ARG A 158 -7.71 -9.24 -6.98
CA ARG A 158 -8.52 -8.03 -6.95
C ARG A 158 -10.01 -8.38 -6.91
N ALA A 159 -10.79 -7.62 -6.16
CA ALA A 159 -12.25 -7.71 -6.15
C ALA A 159 -12.86 -6.29 -6.17
N GLN A 160 -13.76 -6.04 -7.12
CA GLN A 160 -14.38 -4.74 -7.36
C GLN A 160 -15.76 -4.64 -6.71
N HIS A 161 -16.24 -3.42 -6.47
CA HIS A 161 -17.64 -3.20 -6.08
C HIS A 161 -18.59 -3.85 -7.11
N GLY A 162 -19.38 -4.82 -6.67
CA GLY A 162 -20.28 -5.60 -7.52
C GLY A 162 -19.81 -7.04 -7.80
N ASP A 163 -18.55 -7.36 -7.56
CA ASP A 163 -18.08 -8.74 -7.56
C ASP A 163 -18.72 -9.52 -6.41
N ARG A 164 -19.07 -10.79 -6.66
CA ARG A 164 -19.70 -11.66 -5.65
C ARG A 164 -18.83 -11.84 -4.39
N THR A 165 -17.52 -11.78 -4.55
CA THR A 165 -16.52 -11.97 -3.50
C THR A 165 -16.00 -10.64 -2.93
N TYR A 166 -16.56 -9.50 -3.34
CA TYR A 166 -16.23 -8.23 -2.74
C TYR A 166 -16.68 -8.19 -1.27
N ALA A 167 -15.77 -7.75 -0.40
CA ALA A 167 -16.04 -7.43 1.00
C ALA A 167 -14.96 -6.46 1.49
N ASP A 168 -15.34 -5.40 2.21
CA ASP A 168 -14.38 -4.49 2.84
C ASP A 168 -13.50 -5.26 3.85
N PRO A 169 -12.17 -5.33 3.65
CA PRO A 169 -11.24 -6.00 4.56
C PRO A 169 -11.35 -5.56 6.02
N LYS A 170 -11.79 -4.32 6.28
CA LYS A 170 -11.99 -3.77 7.63
C LYS A 170 -13.24 -4.28 8.32
N THR A 171 -14.02 -5.14 7.66
CA THR A 171 -15.24 -5.75 8.20
C THR A 171 -15.13 -7.27 8.33
N VAL A 172 -14.16 -7.90 7.67
CA VAL A 172 -13.94 -9.35 7.71
C VAL A 172 -13.16 -9.74 8.97
N THR A 173 -13.86 -10.37 9.92
CA THR A 173 -13.33 -10.76 11.25
C THR A 173 -12.99 -12.25 11.39
N GLY A 174 -13.22 -13.04 10.34
CA GLY A 174 -13.01 -14.49 10.35
C GLY A 174 -12.28 -14.95 9.09
N GLU A 175 -13.00 -15.62 8.19
CA GLU A 175 -12.46 -16.07 6.91
C GLU A 175 -13.24 -15.51 5.73
N HIS A 176 -12.55 -15.24 4.63
CA HIS A 176 -13.16 -14.75 3.38
C HIS A 176 -12.28 -15.12 2.20
N CYS A 177 -12.91 -15.32 1.04
CA CYS A 177 -12.19 -15.59 -0.20
C CYS A 177 -12.49 -14.49 -1.21
N TYR A 178 -11.44 -13.81 -1.67
CA TYR A 178 -11.48 -12.86 -2.77
C TYR A 178 -11.19 -13.60 -4.07
N GLN A 179 -11.90 -13.24 -5.15
CA GLN A 179 -11.72 -13.85 -6.46
C GLN A 179 -11.50 -12.76 -7.50
N TYR A 180 -10.43 -12.90 -8.28
CA TYR A 180 -10.20 -12.08 -9.46
C TYR A 180 -10.93 -12.69 -10.65
N ASN A 181 -11.94 -11.98 -11.15
CA ASN A 181 -12.85 -12.49 -12.18
C ASN A 181 -12.32 -12.32 -13.62
N ARG A 182 -11.15 -11.71 -13.80
CA ARG A 182 -10.51 -11.58 -15.12
C ARG A 182 -9.52 -12.73 -15.34
N GLN A 183 -9.31 -13.15 -16.58
CA GLN A 183 -8.43 -14.26 -16.90
C GLN A 183 -6.93 -13.93 -16.64
N PRO A 184 -6.15 -14.85 -16.04
CA PRO A 184 -6.60 -16.10 -15.43
C PRO A 184 -7.43 -15.84 -14.16
N ILE A 185 -8.52 -16.60 -14.00
CA ILE A 185 -9.30 -16.54 -12.76
C ILE A 185 -8.43 -17.06 -11.62
N GLU A 186 -8.30 -16.28 -10.56
CA GLU A 186 -7.46 -16.55 -9.40
C GLU A 186 -8.21 -16.21 -8.11
N TYR A 187 -7.82 -16.83 -7.00
CA TYR A 187 -8.39 -16.57 -5.69
C TYR A 187 -7.32 -16.30 -4.63
N ALA A 188 -7.72 -15.57 -3.60
CA ALA A 188 -7.01 -15.43 -2.33
C ALA A 188 -7.98 -15.78 -1.20
N TYR A 189 -7.76 -16.91 -0.54
CA TYR A 189 -8.51 -17.33 0.64
C TYR A 189 -7.76 -16.92 1.89
N LEU A 190 -8.40 -16.13 2.74
CA LEU A 190 -7.82 -15.52 3.92
C LEU A 190 -8.59 -15.97 5.16
N LYS A 191 -7.87 -16.33 6.22
CA LYS A 191 -8.45 -16.74 7.49
C LYS A 191 -7.68 -16.15 8.66
N LEU A 192 -8.34 -15.28 9.40
CA LEU A 192 -7.81 -14.73 10.64
C LEU A 192 -7.73 -15.86 11.67
N LEU A 193 -6.51 -16.20 12.09
CA LEU A 193 -6.28 -17.20 13.14
C LEU A 193 -6.38 -16.56 14.53
N ASN A 194 -5.88 -15.33 14.63
CA ASN A 194 -6.04 -14.41 15.76
C ASN A 194 -5.69 -12.98 15.29
N ASP A 195 -5.71 -12.00 16.20
CA ASP A 195 -5.44 -10.58 15.88
C ASP A 195 -4.09 -10.31 15.18
N MET A 196 -3.14 -11.23 15.30
CA MET A 196 -1.74 -11.09 14.88
C MET A 196 -1.30 -12.16 13.87
N GLU A 197 -2.17 -13.10 13.51
CA GLU A 197 -1.86 -14.22 12.62
C GLU A 197 -2.96 -14.43 11.58
N LEU A 198 -2.56 -14.53 10.32
CA LEU A 198 -3.44 -14.71 9.18
C LEU A 198 -2.94 -15.88 8.33
N ALA A 199 -3.80 -16.86 8.12
CA ALA A 199 -3.55 -17.89 7.11
C ALA A 199 -4.03 -17.37 5.75
N ALA A 200 -3.20 -17.54 4.72
CA ALA A 200 -3.52 -17.15 3.35
C ALA A 200 -3.16 -18.27 2.36
N ALA A 201 -4.09 -18.56 1.46
CA ALA A 201 -3.90 -19.50 0.35
C ALA A 201 -4.26 -18.80 -0.96
N PHE A 202 -3.37 -18.94 -1.95
CA PHE A 202 -3.56 -18.40 -3.29
C PHE A 202 -3.64 -19.55 -4.29
N GLY A 203 -4.44 -19.38 -5.34
CA GLY A 203 -4.53 -20.40 -6.37
C GLY A 203 -5.32 -19.96 -7.59
N ALA A 204 -5.25 -20.78 -8.63
CA ALA A 204 -6.04 -20.62 -9.83
C ALA A 204 -7.47 -21.15 -9.63
N GLY A 205 -8.41 -20.56 -10.37
CA GLY A 205 -9.82 -20.94 -10.38
C GLY A 205 -10.68 -20.16 -9.39
N GLU A 206 -11.90 -20.64 -9.21
CA GLU A 206 -12.87 -19.99 -8.34
C GLU A 206 -12.53 -20.16 -6.86
N CYS A 207 -13.09 -19.28 -6.03
CA CYS A 207 -12.98 -19.37 -4.60
C CYS A 207 -13.45 -20.73 -4.06
N PRO A 208 -12.59 -21.49 -3.35
CA PRO A 208 -13.02 -22.75 -2.75
C PRO A 208 -14.01 -22.48 -1.61
N ALA A 209 -14.85 -23.47 -1.31
CA ALA A 209 -15.85 -23.35 -0.24
C ALA A 209 -15.23 -23.27 1.17
N GLN A 210 -13.99 -23.73 1.31
CA GLN A 210 -13.25 -23.80 2.57
C GLN A 210 -11.77 -23.50 2.31
N MET A 211 -11.07 -23.07 3.36
CA MET A 211 -9.63 -22.83 3.33
C MET A 211 -8.88 -24.07 2.82
N PRO A 212 -8.03 -23.94 1.78
CA PRO A 212 -7.15 -25.02 1.35
C PRO A 212 -6.24 -25.52 2.48
N ASN A 213 -5.86 -26.80 2.43
CA ASN A 213 -4.91 -27.38 3.40
C ASN A 213 -3.49 -26.81 3.26
N GLU A 214 -3.14 -26.34 2.06
CA GLU A 214 -1.88 -25.68 1.76
C GLU A 214 -2.06 -24.17 1.88
N TYR A 215 -1.51 -23.58 2.95
CA TYR A 215 -1.55 -22.15 3.20
C TYR A 215 -0.24 -21.68 3.83
N SER A 216 0.03 -20.39 3.69
CA SER A 216 1.10 -19.69 4.42
C SER A 216 0.52 -18.92 5.58
N VAL A 217 1.27 -18.81 6.68
CA VAL A 217 0.90 -17.96 7.82
C VAL A 217 1.68 -16.65 7.74
N TYR A 218 0.96 -15.55 7.82
CA TYR A 218 1.47 -14.20 7.89
C TYR A 218 1.19 -13.59 9.27
N TYR A 219 1.97 -12.59 9.62
CA TYR A 219 2.02 -11.99 10.95
C TYR A 219 1.84 -10.49 10.87
N ARG A 220 1.34 -9.87 11.94
CA ARG A 220 1.46 -8.41 12.12
C ARG A 220 2.72 -8.05 12.87
#